data_AF-A0A377PHZ5-F1
#
_entry.id   AF-A0A377PHZ5-F1
#
_cell.length_a   1.000
_cell.length_b   1.000
_cell.length_c   1.000
_cell.angle_alpha   90.00
_cell.angle_beta   90.00
_cell.angle_gamma   90.00
#
_symmetry.space_group_name_H-M   'P 1'
#
loop_
_entity.id
_entity.type
_entity.pdbx_description
1 polymer ?
#
loop_
_entity_poly.entity_id
_entity_poly.type
_entity_poly.pdbx_seq_one_letter_code
_entity_poly.pdbx_strand_id
1 'polypeptide(L)' 'MNKNAIGYNDLCEAVGKATLNLVSYKQEVTKEYIISMLESFAQIEYDEKRRATYIMAAEVMKE' A
#
# COMPACT_ATOMS: atom_id res chain seq x y z
N MET A 1 16.97 13.23 11.14
CA MET A 1 16.05 12.26 10.51
C MET A 1 15.50 12.89 9.25
N ASN A 2 15.67 12.23 8.11
CA ASN A 2 15.14 12.72 6.83
C ASN A 2 13.60 12.65 6.90
N LYS A 3 12.91 13.80 6.92
CA LYS A 3 11.44 13.85 7.10
C LYS A 3 10.66 13.09 6.01
N ASN A 4 11.34 12.75 4.92
CA ASN A 4 10.79 12.07 3.74
C ASN A 4 11.19 10.59 3.63
N ALA A 5 11.84 10.00 4.64
CA ALA A 5 12.10 8.56 4.62
C ALA A 5 10.79 7.78 4.78
N ILE A 6 10.60 6.76 3.94
CA ILE A 6 9.54 5.75 4.08
C ILE A 6 10.15 4.64 4.95
N GLY A 7 9.54 4.38 6.10
CA GLY A 7 9.96 3.35 7.04
C GLY A 7 9.09 2.10 6.95
N TYR A 8 9.53 1.04 7.64
CA TYR A 8 8.80 -0.23 7.73
C TYR A 8 7.34 -0.04 8.19
N ASN A 9 7.11 0.82 9.18
CA ASN A 9 5.76 1.08 9.69
C ASN A 9 4.84 1.72 8.64
N ASP A 10 5.37 2.60 7.78
CA ASP A 10 4.59 3.22 6.69
C ASP A 10 4.13 2.14 5.70
N LEU A 11 5.00 1.17 5.39
CA LEU A 11 4.67 0.04 4.52
C LEU A 11 3.63 -0.89 5.16
N CYS A 12 3.78 -1.21 6.45
CA CYS A 12 2.81 -2.02 7.18
C CYS A 12 1.42 -1.35 7.23
N GLU A 13 1.38 -0.03 7.42
CA GLU A 13 0.12 0.73 7.42
C GLU A 13 -0.54 0.69 6.03
N ALA A 14 0.24 0.88 4.95
CA ALA A 14 -0.26 0.78 3.59
C ALA A 14 -0.84 -0.61 3.28
N VAL A 15 -0.11 -1.67 3.60
CA VAL A 15 -0.55 -3.06 3.42
C VAL A 15 -1.80 -3.36 4.27
N GLY A 16 -1.81 -2.93 5.52
CA GLY A 16 -2.95 -3.07 6.43
C GLY A 16 -4.20 -2.37 5.89
N LYS A 17 -4.05 -1.14 5.37
CA LYS A 17 -5.15 -0.39 4.74
C LYS A 17 -5.68 -1.11 3.50
N ALA A 18 -4.82 -1.60 2.63
CA ALA A 18 -5.22 -2.36 1.44
C ALA A 18 -5.98 -3.64 1.84
N THR A 19 -5.46 -4.38 2.82
CA THR A 19 -6.07 -5.60 3.36
C THR A 19 -7.46 -5.32 3.96
N LEU A 20 -7.58 -4.29 4.79
CA LEU A 20 -8.86 -3.91 5.40
C LEU A 20 -9.89 -3.47 4.36
N ASN A 21 -9.46 -2.84 3.26
CA ASN A 21 -10.36 -2.49 2.16
C ASN A 21 -10.96 -3.75 1.53
N LEU A 22 -10.13 -4.74 1.16
CA LEU A 22 -10.58 -6.02 0.62
C LEU A 22 -11.57 -6.72 1.56
N VAL A 23 -11.24 -6.80 2.86
CA VAL A 23 -12.12 -7.38 3.90
C VAL A 23 -13.46 -6.64 3.97
N SER A 24 -13.44 -5.31 3.98
CA SER A 24 -14.65 -4.48 4.11
C SER A 24 -15.61 -4.67 2.94
N TYR A 25 -15.09 -4.94 1.74
CA TYR A 25 -15.88 -5.23 0.55
C TYR A 25 -16.09 -6.73 0.29
N LYS A 26 -15.78 -7.60 1.27
CA LYS A 26 -15.92 -9.06 1.19
C LYS A 26 -15.19 -9.68 -0.01
N GLN A 27 -14.09 -9.07 -0.41
CA GLN A 27 -13.19 -9.59 -1.45
C GLN A 27 -12.18 -10.56 -0.84
N GLU A 28 -11.63 -11.44 -1.68
CA GLU A 28 -10.58 -12.36 -1.29
C GLU A 28 -9.32 -11.57 -0.86
N VAL A 29 -8.60 -12.07 0.15
CA VAL A 29 -7.36 -11.44 0.63
C VAL A 29 -6.19 -12.29 0.18
N THR A 30 -5.74 -12.03 -1.05
CA THR A 30 -4.55 -12.67 -1.64
C THR A 30 -3.41 -11.66 -1.79
N LYS A 31 -2.19 -12.18 -1.95
CA LYS A 31 -1.00 -11.37 -2.23
C LYS A 31 -1.24 -10.46 -3.45
N GLU A 32 -1.80 -11.03 -4.51
CA GLU A 32 -2.09 -10.38 -5.79
C GLU A 32 -3.14 -9.26 -5.63
N TYR A 33 -4.20 -9.49 -4.85
CA TYR A 33 -5.24 -8.48 -4.65
C TYR A 33 -4.79 -7.35 -3.73
N ILE A 34 -3.94 -7.63 -2.75
CA ILE A 34 -3.32 -6.58 -1.92
C ILE A 34 -2.42 -5.70 -2.80
N ILE A 35 -1.58 -6.30 -3.66
CA ILE A 35 -0.75 -5.57 -4.62
C ILE A 35 -1.61 -4.68 -5.53
N SER A 36 -2.66 -5.24 -6.13
CA SER A 36 -3.57 -4.49 -7.01
C SER A 36 -4.26 -3.32 -6.28
N MET A 37 -4.63 -3.50 -5.01
CA MET A 37 -5.22 -2.46 -4.18
C MET A 37 -4.22 -1.33 -3.87
N LEU A 38 -2.97 -1.67 -3.55
CA LEU A 38 -1.90 -0.70 -3.34
C LEU A 38 -1.61 0.12 -4.61
N GLU A 39 -1.54 -0.53 -5.76
CA GLU A 39 -1.38 0.14 -7.07
C GLU A 39 -2.56 1.08 -7.36
N SER A 40 -3.78 0.66 -7.02
CA SER A 40 -4.99 1.49 -7.17
C SER A 40 -4.96 2.72 -6.25
N PHE A 41 -4.52 2.57 -4.99
CA PHE A 41 -4.33 3.72 -4.09
C PHE A 41 -3.29 4.71 -4.62
N ALA A 42 -2.19 4.22 -5.20
CA ALA A 42 -1.16 5.08 -5.77
C ALA A 42 -1.68 5.93 -6.95
N GLN A 43 -2.60 5.42 -7.75
CA GLN A 43 -3.17 6.14 -8.91
C GLN A 43 -4.02 7.36 -8.52
N ILE A 44 -4.64 7.32 -7.33
CA ILE A 44 -5.56 8.37 -6.85
C ILE A 44 -4.97 9.25 -5.74
N GLU A 45 -3.74 8.97 -5.30
CA GLU A 45 -3.09 9.70 -4.21
C GLU A 45 -2.29 10.91 -4.73
N TYR A 46 -2.62 12.08 -4.20
CA TYR A 46 -1.98 13.36 -4.55
C TYR A 46 -0.75 13.65 -3.69
N ASP A 47 -0.73 13.15 -2.45
CA ASP A 47 0.41 13.30 -1.54
C ASP A 47 1.58 12.43 -2.03
N GLU A 48 2.67 13.08 -2.45
CA GLU A 48 3.79 12.40 -3.09
C GLU A 48 4.42 11.33 -2.19
N LYS A 49 4.50 11.59 -0.88
CA LYS A 49 5.06 10.64 0.08
C LYS A 49 4.15 9.41 0.20
N ARG A 50 2.84 9.61 0.36
CA ARG A 50 1.89 8.50 0.47
C ARG A 50 1.82 7.69 -0.83
N ARG A 51 1.83 8.35 -1.98
CA ARG A 51 1.91 7.69 -3.29
C ARG A 51 3.15 6.80 -3.39
N ALA A 52 4.31 7.33 -3.01
CA ALA A 52 5.56 6.56 -2.99
C ALA A 52 5.50 5.38 -1.99
N THR A 53 4.87 5.55 -0.83
CA THR A 53 4.65 4.45 0.14
C THR A 53 3.84 3.31 -0.47
N TYR A 54 2.74 3.60 -1.18
CA TYR A 54 1.92 2.56 -1.82
C TYR A 54 2.68 1.81 -2.92
N ILE A 55 3.42 2.54 -3.77
CA ILE A 55 4.25 1.95 -4.83
C ILE A 55 5.31 1.02 -4.22
N MET A 56 6.06 1.51 -3.22
CA MET A 56 7.10 0.73 -2.56
C MET A 56 6.53 -0.51 -1.85
N ALA A 57 5.38 -0.38 -1.18
CA ALA A 57 4.72 -1.52 -0.55
C ALA A 57 4.33 -2.59 -1.58
N ALA A 58 3.81 -2.18 -2.74
CA ALA A 58 3.47 -3.10 -3.83
C ALA A 58 4.72 -3.78 -4.41
N GLU A 59 5.83 -3.06 -4.56
CA GLU A 59 7.12 -3.61 -5.04
C GLU A 59 7.71 -4.61 -4.06
N VAL A 60 7.79 -4.28 -2.76
CA VAL A 60 8.28 -5.19 -1.72
C VAL A 60 7.41 -6.45 -1.65
N MET A 61 6.11 -6.32 -1.86
CA MET A 61 5.23 -7.48 -1.94
C MET A 61 5.42 -8.29 -3.22
N LYS A 62 6.10 -7.84 -4.28
CA LYS A 62 6.34 -8.68 -5.47
C LYS A 62 7.51 -9.66 -5.30
N GLU A 63 8.44 -9.33 -4.40
CA GLU A 63 9.53 -10.22 -3.97
C GLU A 63 8.99 -11.46 -3.23
#